data_AF-A0A9Q5B318-F1
#
_entry.id   AF-A0A9Q5B318-F1
#
_cell.length_a   1.000
_cell.length_b   1.000
_cell.length_c   1.000
_cell.angle_alpha   90.00
_cell.angle_beta   90.00
_cell.angle_gamma   90.00
#
_symmetry.space_group_name_H-M   'P 1'
#
loop_
_entity.id
_entity.type
_entity.pdbx_description
1 polymer ?
#
loop_
_entity_poly.entity_id
_entity_poly.type
_entity_poly.pdbx_seq_one_letter_code
_entity_poly.pdbx_strand_id
1 'polypeptide(L)'
;MSESKLSPNNGHTERRGSGRVSFVAVMDDVRAEIERGVPLVQIYEAFEDRLDLGYTQFTKYVTRFIKQGRSVLEPRRSRAN
;
A
#
# COMPACT_ATOMS: atom_id res chain seq x y z
N MET A 1 -9.76 10.82 -25.91
CA MET A 1 -8.61 10.39 -25.07
C MET A 1 -9.02 10.51 -23.61
N SER A 2 -8.55 9.59 -22.78
CA SER A 2 -8.92 9.35 -21.37
C SER A 2 -10.05 8.32 -21.18
N GLU A 3 -9.74 7.06 -21.49
CA GLU A 3 -10.48 5.93 -20.94
C GLU A 3 -10.27 5.88 -19.43
N SER A 4 -11.28 6.27 -18.68
CA SER A 4 -11.42 5.97 -17.26
C SER A 4 -11.61 4.46 -17.11
N LYS A 5 -10.52 3.68 -17.11
CA LYS A 5 -10.53 2.30 -16.62
C LYS A 5 -10.68 2.35 -15.11
N LEU A 6 -11.93 2.47 -14.67
CA LEU A 6 -12.34 2.23 -13.30
C LEU A 6 -11.84 0.85 -12.88
N SER A 7 -10.95 0.89 -11.88
CA SER A 7 -10.52 -0.16 -10.96
C SER A 7 -11.39 -1.42 -11.01
N PRO A 8 -10.85 -2.61 -11.34
CA PRO A 8 -11.63 -3.82 -11.31
C PRO A 8 -12.04 -4.11 -9.86
N ASN A 9 -13.34 -4.26 -9.71
CA ASN A 9 -14.06 -4.61 -8.51
C ASN A 9 -13.75 -6.07 -8.16
N ASN A 10 -12.60 -6.36 -7.53
CA ASN A 10 -12.26 -7.69 -7.06
C ASN A 10 -12.45 -7.78 -5.54
N GLY A 11 -13.58 -8.38 -5.15
CA GLY A 11 -13.77 -8.93 -3.82
C GLY A 11 -12.78 -10.06 -3.56
N HIS A 12 -11.56 -9.73 -3.15
CA HIS A 12 -10.65 -10.71 -2.56
C HIS A 12 -11.14 -11.02 -1.15
N THR A 13 -11.80 -12.17 -1.06
CA THR A 13 -12.19 -12.85 0.16
C THR A 13 -11.01 -12.97 1.13
N GLU A 14 -11.01 -12.12 2.14
CA GLU A 14 -10.66 -12.40 3.54
C GLU A 14 -9.42 -13.28 3.84
N ARG A 15 -8.29 -13.11 3.14
CA ARG A 15 -6.99 -13.49 3.72
C ARG A 15 -6.44 -12.34 4.56
N ARG A 16 -6.94 -12.22 5.79
CA ARG A 16 -6.44 -11.27 6.80
C ARG A 16 -4.92 -11.40 6.95
N GLY A 17 -4.15 -10.56 6.26
CA GLY A 17 -2.68 -10.51 6.34
C GLY A 17 -1.94 -10.41 5.01
N SER A 18 -2.53 -10.89 3.91
CA SER A 18 -1.88 -10.98 2.59
C SER A 18 -1.37 -9.63 2.08
N GLY A 19 -2.28 -8.64 1.95
CA GLY A 19 -1.91 -7.31 1.46
C GLY A 19 -0.89 -6.57 2.33
N ARG A 20 -0.76 -6.86 3.63
CA ARG A 20 0.30 -6.23 4.44
C ARG A 20 1.67 -6.81 4.10
N VAL A 21 1.77 -8.12 3.89
CA VAL A 21 3.04 -8.77 3.51
C VAL A 21 3.46 -8.28 2.12
N SER A 22 2.54 -8.27 1.15
CA SER A 22 2.81 -7.74 -0.19
C SER A 22 3.26 -6.28 -0.16
N PHE A 23 2.61 -5.43 0.63
CA PHE A 23 3.02 -4.02 0.77
C PHE A 23 4.41 -3.88 1.38
N VAL A 24 4.74 -4.67 2.41
CA VAL A 24 6.06 -4.63 3.05
C VAL A 24 7.16 -5.01 2.07
N ALA A 25 6.90 -6.02 1.23
CA ALA A 25 7.86 -6.48 0.24
C ALA A 25 8.23 -5.40 -0.79
N VAL A 26 7.33 -4.44 -1.07
CA VAL A 26 7.56 -3.34 -2.02
C VAL A 26 7.72 -1.98 -1.33
N MET A 27 7.76 -1.94 0.01
CA MET A 27 7.66 -0.69 0.77
C MET A 27 8.84 0.24 0.52
N ASP A 28 10.06 -0.31 0.43
CA ASP A 28 11.26 0.48 0.17
C ASP A 28 11.26 1.05 -1.25
N ASP A 29 10.81 0.27 -2.24
CA ASP A 29 10.66 0.74 -3.63
C ASP A 29 9.59 1.85 -3.73
N VAL A 30 8.43 1.63 -3.11
CA VAL A 30 7.35 2.63 -3.04
C VAL A 30 7.84 3.91 -2.36
N ARG A 31 8.65 3.80 -1.32
CA ARG A 31 9.25 4.96 -0.65
C ARG A 31 10.20 5.71 -1.57
N ALA A 32 11.06 5.02 -2.31
CA ALA A 32 11.99 5.63 -3.25
C ALA A 32 11.24 6.41 -4.35
N GLU A 33 10.15 5.86 -4.88
CA GLU A 33 9.34 6.54 -5.89
C GLU A 33 8.59 7.77 -5.33
N ILE A 34 8.14 7.71 -4.07
CA ILE A 34 7.58 8.88 -3.39
C ILE A 34 8.63 9.98 -3.20
N GLU A 35 9.85 9.61 -2.79
CA GLU A 35 10.96 10.55 -2.60
C GLU A 35 11.40 11.19 -3.93
N ARG A 36 11.22 10.48 -5.06
CA ARG A 36 11.38 11.01 -6.43
C ARG A 36 10.27 11.96 -6.86
N GLY A 37 9.19 12.08 -6.09
CA GLY A 37 8.04 12.93 -6.41
C GLY A 37 7.03 12.28 -7.37
N VAL A 38 7.06 10.96 -7.53
CA VAL A 38 6.12 10.25 -8.41
C VAL A 38 4.72 10.24 -7.79
N PRO A 39 3.65 10.50 -8.57
CA PRO A 39 2.28 10.45 -8.08
C PRO A 39 1.89 9.05 -7.55
N LEU A 40 1.16 8.99 -6.43
CA LEU A 40 0.74 7.71 -5.81
C LEU A 40 -0.06 6.79 -6.73
N VAL A 41 -0.80 7.36 -7.70
CA VAL A 41 -1.55 6.57 -8.69
C VAL A 41 -0.59 5.81 -9.60
N GLN A 42 0.45 6.48 -10.13
CA GLN A 42 1.44 5.84 -10.99
C GLN A 42 2.26 4.80 -10.23
N ILE A 43 2.59 5.08 -8.97
CA ILE A 43 3.26 4.10 -8.11
C ILE A 43 2.34 2.88 -7.93
N TYR A 44 1.07 3.09 -7.60
CA TYR A 44 0.13 1.97 -7.45
C TYR A 44 0.01 1.14 -8.73
N GLU A 45 -0.17 1.77 -9.89
CA GLU A 45 -0.23 1.08 -11.19
C GLU A 45 1.04 0.26 -11.48
N ALA A 46 2.22 0.78 -11.12
CA ALA A 46 3.48 0.07 -11.30
C ALA A 46 3.65 -1.16 -10.38
N PHE A 47 2.97 -1.18 -9.24
CA PHE A 47 3.07 -2.26 -8.24
C PHE A 47 1.78 -3.07 -8.09
N GLU A 48 0.71 -2.77 -8.84
CA GLU A 48 -0.62 -3.38 -8.69
C GLU A 48 -0.55 -4.91 -8.82
N ASP A 49 0.18 -5.43 -9.80
CA ASP A 49 0.38 -6.87 -10.00
C ASP A 49 1.04 -7.57 -8.80
N ARG A 50 1.82 -6.83 -8.01
CA ARG A 50 2.54 -7.34 -6.83
C ARG A 50 1.78 -7.07 -5.52
N LEU A 51 0.78 -6.19 -5.57
CA LEU A 51 0.00 -5.74 -4.44
C LEU A 51 -1.32 -6.51 -4.38
N ASP A 52 -1.46 -7.39 -3.38
CA ASP A 52 -2.76 -8.02 -3.08
C ASP A 52 -3.66 -7.08 -2.23
N LEU A 53 -3.80 -5.83 -2.69
CA LEU A 53 -4.60 -4.80 -2.04
C LEU A 53 -5.00 -3.69 -3.01
N GLY A 54 -6.23 -3.18 -2.86
CA GLY A 54 -6.71 -2.07 -3.68
C GLY A 54 -6.12 -0.71 -3.30
N TYR A 55 -6.24 0.25 -4.22
CA TYR A 55 -5.70 1.61 -4.10
C TYR A 55 -6.04 2.35 -2.79
N THR A 56 -7.26 2.20 -2.28
CA THR A 56 -7.67 2.81 -1.00
C THR A 56 -6.87 2.27 0.19
N GLN A 57 -6.52 0.98 0.17
CA GLN A 57 -5.70 0.38 1.21
C GLN A 57 -4.23 0.76 1.04
N PHE A 58 -3.76 0.87 -0.21
CA PHE A 58 -2.40 1.31 -0.55
C PHE A 58 -2.12 2.70 0.04
N THR A 59 -2.97 3.67 -0.27
CA THR A 59 -2.83 5.05 0.21
C THR A 59 -2.87 5.16 1.74
N LYS A 60 -3.70 4.35 2.40
CA LYS A 60 -3.70 4.23 3.87
C LYS A 60 -2.38 3.69 4.41
N TYR A 61 -1.81 2.68 3.76
CA TYR A 61 -0.53 2.08 4.17
C TYR A 61 0.64 3.03 3.94
N VAL A 62 0.71 3.69 2.78
CA VAL A 62 1.69 4.75 2.51
C VAL A 62 1.63 5.83 3.59
N THR A 63 0.44 6.33 3.91
CA THR A 63 0.28 7.35 4.95
C THR A 63 0.74 6.84 6.31
N ARG A 64 0.39 5.61 6.67
CA ARG A 64 0.66 5.04 7.98
C ARG A 64 2.13 4.63 8.18
N PHE A 65 2.76 4.04 7.18
CA PHE A 65 4.09 3.43 7.32
C PHE A 65 5.20 4.35 6.77
N ILE A 66 4.91 5.11 5.70
CA ILE A 66 5.91 5.99 5.08
C ILE A 66 5.80 7.40 5.66
N LYS A 67 4.62 8.04 5.61
CA LYS A 67 4.47 9.43 6.09
C LYS A 67 4.50 9.57 7.61
N GLN A 68 3.84 8.67 8.33
CA GLN A 68 3.81 8.68 9.81
C GLN A 68 5.00 7.94 10.44
N GLY A 69 5.89 7.35 9.63
CA GLY A 69 7.08 6.65 10.11
C GLY A 69 6.81 5.47 11.04
N ARG A 70 5.60 4.88 11.03
CA ARG A 70 5.34 3.70 11.86
C ARG A 70 6.12 2.51 11.33
N SER A 71 6.85 1.85 12.20
CA SER A 71 7.53 0.60 11.86
C SER A 71 6.49 -0.50 11.62
N VAL A 72 6.56 -1.16 10.46
CA VAL A 72 5.71 -2.31 10.15
C VAL A 72 6.00 -3.49 11.11
N LEU A 73 7.22 -3.53 11.65
CA LEU A 73 7.71 -4.55 12.58
C LEU A 73 7.35 -4.29 14.04
N GLU A 74 6.80 -3.13 14.41
CA GLU A 74 6.27 -2.97 15.76
C GLU A 74 5.01 -3.84 15.85
N PRO A 75 4.99 -4.94 16.65
CA PRO A 75 3.72 -5.50 17.08
C PRO A 75 2.92 -4.34 17.67
N ARG A 76 1.58 -4.36 17.59
CA ARG A 76 0.77 -3.38 18.30
C ARG A 76 1.26 -3.38 19.74
N ARG A 77 2.12 -2.43 20.11
CA ARG A 77 2.65 -2.34 21.45
C ARG A 77 1.41 -2.17 22.29
N SER A 78 1.14 -3.18 23.09
CA SER A 78 0.03 -3.23 24.01
C SER A 78 -0.04 -1.85 24.63
N ARG A 79 -1.19 -1.20 24.48
CA ARG A 79 -1.56 -0.07 25.31
C ARG A 79 -1.62 -0.65 26.73
N ALA A 80 -0.46 -0.79 27.36
CA ALA A 80 -0.31 -1.14 28.75
C ALA A 80 -0.75 0.13 29.50
N ASN A 81 -1.98 0.07 30.00
CA ASN A 81 -2.49 0.98 30.99
C ASN A 81 -2.38 0.28 32.34
#